data_AF-A0A285KKR8-F1
#
_entry.id   AF-A0A285KKR8-F1
#
_cell.length_a   1.000
_cell.length_b   1.000
_cell.length_c   1.000
_cell.angle_alpha   90.00
_cell.angle_beta   90.00
_cell.angle_gamma   90.00
#
_symmetry.space_group_name_H-M   'P 1'
#
loop_
_entity.id
_entity.type
_entity.pdbx_description
1 polymer ?
#
loop_
_entity_poly.entity_id
_entity_poly.type
_entity_poly.pdbx_seq_one_letter_code
_entity_poly.pdbx_strand_id
1 'polypeptide(L)'
;MAGDEVARVVQEMLAVIPTGCSWLLPVSGDDGTVRDFRVGAASGRGRDIYRRGTSRVGRLLSELYPSIVGGELWQIYLDVLRTGEPAEYKEFGYDEKKAGVVAHSQFDVTVHPVLGGLLVWWQRLDEDRRRMANTELLGSLGWTEFDLVTGASDWSPGMYRIFERDPALGPMSRVEQAAAMLPEDRGIAETAWQSMDSGGPADVTVRFAVGSGVKHLRILSDVATDAGGRPLKINAVVQDVTARESSRTAIDRLRDQLRTREMTAIAEHRLAGQLQHMIQPVPREPFPLPGLRVLVDYQPAESTVQVGGDWYHAQELADGRVLLAVGDVAGHGLAAASGMAHLRFALIAWLSIGVHDPALLLRHLNRLCGQLRLTGTAVLGVFDPVDRTLAWGRAGHAPPLLARGGHARPLDLPVGLLLGADGEAAYEIKTLALDPDDLLLFYTDGLVERRSGPPLLPRVLGALAAATDALPAVTAINRPSPDDDTCTVTVRVL
;
A
#
# COMPACT_ATOMS: atom_id res chain seq x y z
N MET A 1 -12.96 -75.76 8.52
CA MET A 1 -14.16 -74.93 8.76
C MET A 1 -14.05 -74.04 10.00
N ALA A 2 -13.41 -74.46 11.11
CA ALA A 2 -13.29 -73.61 12.32
C ALA A 2 -12.36 -72.38 12.20
N GLY A 3 -11.32 -72.42 11.35
CA GLY A 3 -10.35 -71.31 11.21
C GLY A 3 -10.88 -70.07 10.49
N ASP A 4 -11.72 -70.24 9.46
CA ASP A 4 -12.28 -69.12 8.67
C ASP A 4 -13.34 -68.34 9.46
N GLU A 5 -14.06 -68.99 10.37
CA GLU A 5 -15.08 -68.35 11.19
C GLU A 5 -14.45 -67.44 12.26
N VAL A 6 -13.34 -67.87 12.86
CA VAL A 6 -12.53 -67.06 13.79
C VAL A 6 -11.94 -65.85 13.09
N ALA A 7 -11.39 -66.02 11.88
CA ALA A 7 -10.83 -64.91 11.11
C ALA A 7 -11.89 -63.84 10.78
N ARG A 8 -13.12 -64.24 10.48
CA ARG A 8 -14.23 -63.30 10.23
C ARG A 8 -14.56 -62.46 11.47
N VAL A 9 -14.63 -63.08 12.65
CA VAL A 9 -14.90 -62.37 13.92
C VAL A 9 -13.77 -61.39 14.26
N VAL A 10 -12.51 -61.82 14.15
CA VAL A 10 -11.36 -60.93 14.39
C VAL A 10 -11.36 -59.75 13.42
N GLN A 11 -11.71 -59.97 12.15
CA GLN A 11 -11.80 -58.91 11.15
C GLN A 11 -12.91 -57.89 11.44
N GLU A 12 -14.07 -58.32 11.95
CA GLU A 12 -15.14 -57.41 12.41
C GLU A 12 -14.69 -56.57 13.61
N MET A 13 -13.98 -57.19 14.57
CA MET A 13 -13.43 -56.47 15.72
C MET A 13 -12.37 -55.44 15.30
N LEU A 14 -11.42 -55.80 14.42
CA LEU A 14 -10.38 -54.87 13.96
C LEU A 14 -10.95 -53.77 13.06
N ALA A 15 -12.10 -53.96 12.41
CA ALA A 15 -12.73 -52.94 11.57
C ALA A 15 -13.18 -51.71 12.36
N VAL A 16 -13.54 -51.87 13.64
CA VAL A 16 -14.01 -50.77 14.51
C VAL A 16 -12.89 -50.09 15.31
N ILE A 17 -11.70 -50.68 15.37
CA ILE A 17 -10.55 -50.11 16.09
C ILE A 17 -9.95 -48.94 15.28
N PRO A 18 -9.77 -47.74 15.87
CA PRO A 18 -9.28 -46.56 15.17
C PRO A 18 -7.77 -46.57 14.87
N THR A 19 -7.03 -47.60 15.32
CA THR A 19 -5.57 -47.72 15.19
C THR A 19 -5.14 -48.80 14.18
N GLY A 20 -3.90 -48.74 13.72
CA GLY A 20 -3.31 -49.64 12.72
C GLY A 20 -2.90 -50.98 13.32
N CYS A 21 -3.84 -51.93 13.37
CA CYS A 21 -3.63 -53.25 13.95
C CYS A 21 -3.70 -54.34 12.87
N SER A 22 -2.85 -55.35 12.98
CA SER A 22 -2.82 -56.52 12.08
C SER A 22 -2.77 -57.79 12.93
N TRP A 23 -3.63 -58.75 12.62
CA TRP A 23 -3.59 -60.08 13.22
C TRP A 23 -2.83 -61.01 12.29
N LEU A 24 -1.71 -61.54 12.77
CA LEU A 24 -0.75 -62.37 12.03
C LEU A 24 -0.89 -63.83 12.46
N LEU A 25 -1.09 -64.72 11.49
CA LEU A 25 -1.20 -66.16 11.69
C LEU A 25 0.10 -66.85 11.26
N PRO A 26 0.69 -67.73 12.08
CA PRO A 26 1.90 -68.44 11.69
C PRO A 26 1.64 -69.40 10.52
N VAL A 27 2.56 -69.44 9.58
CA VAL A 27 2.61 -70.39 8.47
C VAL A 27 3.79 -71.31 8.73
N SER A 28 3.50 -72.50 9.25
CA SER A 28 4.53 -73.49 9.59
C SER A 28 4.84 -74.40 8.41
N GLY A 29 6.10 -74.82 8.29
CA GLY A 29 6.52 -75.90 7.40
C GLY A 29 6.18 -77.28 7.95
N ASP A 30 6.45 -78.32 7.16
CA ASP A 30 6.19 -79.73 7.52
C ASP A 30 6.98 -80.21 8.77
N ASP A 31 8.01 -79.46 9.15
CA ASP A 31 8.85 -79.64 10.34
C ASP A 31 8.32 -78.92 11.59
N GLY A 32 7.17 -78.25 11.50
CA GLY A 32 6.57 -77.48 12.59
C GLY A 32 7.21 -76.10 12.83
N THR A 33 8.27 -75.75 12.09
CA THR A 33 8.91 -74.43 12.21
C THR A 33 8.09 -73.37 11.51
N VAL A 34 7.93 -72.20 12.15
CA VAL A 34 7.22 -71.06 11.54
C VAL A 34 8.12 -70.46 10.45
N ARG A 35 7.68 -70.59 9.19
CA ARG A 35 8.41 -70.10 8.02
C ARG A 35 7.94 -68.72 7.59
N ASP A 36 6.67 -68.39 7.82
CA ASP A 36 6.13 -67.07 7.53
C ASP A 36 4.98 -66.69 8.49
N PHE A 37 4.48 -65.46 8.37
CA PHE A 37 3.21 -65.04 8.95
C PHE A 37 2.25 -64.57 7.86
N ARG A 38 1.01 -65.05 7.86
CA ARG A 38 -0.07 -64.57 7.00
C ARG A 38 -0.90 -63.53 7.74
N VAL A 39 -1.27 -62.43 7.08
CA VAL A 39 -2.22 -61.46 7.65
C VAL A 39 -3.62 -62.07 7.64
N GLY A 40 -4.10 -62.51 8.80
CA GLY A 40 -5.44 -63.10 8.97
C GLY A 40 -6.54 -62.04 9.03
N ALA A 41 -6.25 -60.89 9.63
CA ALA A 41 -7.14 -59.73 9.67
C ALA A 41 -6.34 -58.42 9.82
N ALA A 42 -6.90 -57.31 9.38
CA ALA A 42 -6.28 -55.99 9.53
C ALA A 42 -7.32 -54.89 9.76
N SER A 43 -6.97 -53.84 10.49
CA SER A 43 -7.88 -52.71 10.68
C SER A 43 -8.09 -51.94 9.37
N GLY A 44 -9.31 -51.41 9.19
CA GLY A 44 -9.70 -50.67 8.00
C GLY A 44 -9.32 -49.19 8.04
N ARG A 45 -9.26 -48.60 9.23
CA ARG A 45 -8.97 -47.17 9.44
C ARG A 45 -7.49 -46.86 9.69
N GLY A 46 -6.79 -47.77 10.36
CA GLY A 46 -5.34 -47.67 10.55
C GLY A 46 -4.59 -48.33 9.41
N ARG A 47 -4.00 -47.52 8.53
CA ARG A 47 -3.23 -48.02 7.39
C ARG A 47 -1.80 -48.35 7.81
N ASP A 48 -1.18 -49.31 7.13
CA ASP A 48 0.25 -49.61 7.35
C ASP A 48 1.17 -48.50 6.85
N ILE A 49 2.48 -48.73 6.98
CA ILE A 49 3.54 -47.82 6.54
C ILE A 49 3.45 -47.43 5.04
N TYR A 50 2.79 -48.25 4.22
CA TYR A 50 2.53 -48.01 2.78
C TYR A 50 1.11 -47.51 2.51
N ARG A 51 0.37 -47.11 3.54
CA ARG A 51 -1.04 -46.68 3.45
C ARG A 51 -1.99 -47.79 2.96
N ARG A 52 -1.64 -49.06 3.15
CA ARG A 52 -2.45 -50.26 2.85
C ARG A 52 -3.29 -50.65 4.07
N GLY A 53 -4.60 -50.80 3.88
CA GLY A 53 -5.54 -51.23 4.92
C GLY A 53 -5.81 -52.74 4.87
N THR A 54 -7.07 -53.13 4.67
CA THR A 54 -7.52 -54.53 4.53
C THR A 54 -7.02 -55.24 3.27
N SER A 55 -6.46 -54.52 2.29
CA SER A 55 -5.86 -55.10 1.08
C SER A 55 -4.63 -55.99 1.35
N ARG A 56 -4.15 -56.05 2.60
CA ARG A 56 -3.08 -56.93 3.06
C ARG A 56 -3.56 -58.29 3.53
N VAL A 57 -4.85 -58.44 3.85
CA VAL A 57 -5.42 -59.68 4.37
C VAL A 57 -5.19 -60.81 3.35
N GLY A 58 -4.73 -61.95 3.83
CA GLY A 58 -4.38 -63.12 3.03
C GLY A 58 -2.94 -63.14 2.50
N ARG A 59 -2.20 -62.03 2.55
CA ARG A 59 -0.80 -61.97 2.07
C ARG A 59 0.20 -62.32 3.17
N LEU A 60 1.40 -62.71 2.74
CA LEU A 60 2.49 -63.09 3.64
C LEU A 60 3.28 -61.86 4.11
N LEU A 61 3.83 -61.93 5.32
CA LEU A 61 4.63 -60.86 5.89
C LEU A 61 5.93 -60.66 5.11
N SER A 62 6.55 -61.76 4.64
CA SER A 62 7.72 -61.70 3.76
C SER A 62 7.49 -60.98 2.44
N GLU A 63 6.28 -61.06 1.88
CA GLU A 63 5.90 -60.33 0.65
C GLU A 63 5.63 -58.85 0.94
N LEU A 64 5.00 -58.57 2.08
CA LEU A 64 4.55 -57.22 2.44
C LEU A 64 5.66 -56.35 3.02
N TYR A 65 6.57 -56.96 3.78
CA TYR A 65 7.68 -56.33 4.51
C TYR A 65 8.93 -57.24 4.54
N PRO A 66 9.60 -57.45 3.40
CA PRO A 66 10.75 -58.36 3.31
C PRO A 66 11.89 -58.02 4.28
N SER A 67 12.07 -56.75 4.62
CA SER A 67 13.13 -56.27 5.51
C SER A 67 12.93 -56.64 6.98
N ILE A 68 11.72 -57.04 7.38
CA ILE A 68 11.45 -57.48 8.75
C ILE A 68 11.91 -58.91 8.95
N VAL A 69 11.81 -59.76 7.91
CA VAL A 69 12.09 -61.20 8.01
C VAL A 69 13.55 -61.43 8.42
N GLY A 70 13.75 -62.14 9.52
CA GLY A 70 15.07 -62.43 10.09
C GLY A 70 15.68 -61.29 10.92
N GLY A 71 15.04 -60.11 10.99
CA GLY A 71 15.45 -58.99 11.85
C GLY A 71 14.99 -59.13 13.30
N GLU A 72 15.28 -58.12 14.13
CA GLU A 72 14.94 -58.13 15.56
C GLU A 72 13.43 -58.22 15.81
N LEU A 73 12.62 -57.47 15.07
CA LEU A 73 11.17 -57.51 15.20
C LEU A 73 10.59 -58.89 14.83
N TRP A 74 11.23 -59.61 13.90
CA TRP A 74 10.86 -60.99 13.56
C TRP A 74 11.15 -61.97 14.69
N GLN A 75 12.29 -61.82 15.37
CA GLN A 75 12.60 -62.63 16.54
C GLN A 75 11.59 -62.39 17.66
N ILE A 76 11.18 -61.13 17.89
CA ILE A 76 10.12 -60.79 18.86
C ILE A 76 8.82 -61.53 18.53
N TYR A 77 8.42 -61.60 17.26
CA TYR A 77 7.20 -62.32 16.87
C TYR A 77 7.30 -63.83 17.18
N LEU A 78 8.44 -64.44 16.85
CA LEU A 78 8.69 -65.86 17.14
C LEU A 78 8.71 -66.14 18.64
N ASP A 79 9.34 -65.26 19.43
CA ASP A 79 9.42 -65.39 20.88
C ASP A 79 8.04 -65.25 21.53
N VAL A 80 7.25 -64.22 21.19
CA VAL A 80 5.89 -64.04 21.72
C VAL A 80 5.00 -65.24 21.38
N LEU A 81 5.13 -65.80 20.18
CA LEU A 81 4.35 -66.99 19.78
C LEU A 81 4.77 -68.24 20.57
N ARG A 82 6.05 -68.37 20.91
CA ARG A 82 6.60 -69.51 21.66
C ARG A 82 6.31 -69.42 23.16
N THR A 83 6.45 -68.24 23.74
CA THR A 83 6.33 -68.03 25.20
C THR A 83 4.89 -67.73 25.63
N GLY A 84 4.09 -67.12 24.76
CA GLY A 84 2.77 -66.62 25.10
C GLY A 84 2.77 -65.31 25.90
N GLU A 85 3.93 -64.67 26.09
CA GLU A 85 4.04 -63.37 26.79
C GLU A 85 4.07 -62.20 25.80
N PRO A 86 3.29 -61.12 26.00
CA PRO A 86 3.33 -59.93 25.16
C PRO A 86 4.67 -59.20 25.18
N ALA A 87 4.99 -58.48 24.10
CA ALA A 87 6.22 -57.69 23.98
C ALA A 87 5.99 -56.32 23.31
N GLU A 88 6.87 -55.36 23.63
CA GLU A 88 6.88 -54.02 23.05
C GLU A 88 8.29 -53.70 22.50
N TYR A 89 8.35 -53.14 21.29
CA TYR A 89 9.56 -52.61 20.67
C TYR A 89 9.36 -51.11 20.42
N LYS A 90 10.03 -50.28 21.24
CA LYS A 90 10.04 -48.82 21.10
C LYS A 90 11.06 -48.34 20.07
N GLU A 91 10.71 -47.28 19.34
CA GLU A 91 11.58 -46.63 18.35
C GLU A 91 12.12 -47.57 17.25
N PHE A 92 11.32 -48.55 16.84
CA PHE A 92 11.65 -49.44 15.74
C PHE A 92 11.83 -48.63 14.43
N GLY A 93 13.05 -48.63 13.90
CA GLY A 93 13.39 -48.03 12.63
C GLY A 93 13.09 -48.96 11.46
N TYR A 94 12.22 -48.53 10.55
CA TYR A 94 11.97 -49.24 9.30
C TYR A 94 12.62 -48.51 8.12
N ASP A 95 13.65 -49.14 7.54
CA ASP A 95 14.31 -48.68 6.31
C ASP A 95 13.90 -49.52 5.11
N GLU A 96 13.42 -48.84 4.07
CA GLU A 96 12.99 -49.49 2.85
C GLU A 96 14.07 -49.48 1.75
N LYS A 97 14.37 -50.65 1.20
CA LYS A 97 15.27 -50.84 0.07
C LYS A 97 14.52 -50.93 -1.26
N LYS A 98 13.65 -49.95 -1.57
CA LYS A 98 12.95 -49.85 -2.86
C LYS A 98 13.34 -48.53 -3.55
N ALA A 99 13.66 -48.60 -4.85
CA ALA A 99 14.09 -47.44 -5.61
C ALA A 99 13.01 -46.33 -5.61
N GLY A 100 13.33 -45.17 -5.06
CA GLY A 100 12.49 -43.96 -5.12
C GLY A 100 11.79 -43.52 -3.83
N VAL A 101 11.93 -44.25 -2.70
CA VAL A 101 11.39 -43.81 -1.40
C VAL A 101 12.48 -43.91 -0.34
N VAL A 102 13.14 -42.78 -0.03
CA VAL A 102 14.02 -42.66 1.14
C VAL A 102 13.16 -42.13 2.28
N ALA A 103 12.53 -43.04 3.03
CA ALA A 103 11.78 -42.69 4.21
C ALA A 103 12.15 -43.64 5.35
N HIS A 104 13.17 -43.26 6.13
CA HIS A 104 13.34 -43.81 7.47
C HIS A 104 12.09 -43.45 8.27
N SER A 105 11.36 -44.45 8.74
CA SER A 105 10.15 -44.24 9.55
C SER A 105 10.32 -44.92 10.91
N GLN A 106 10.05 -44.17 11.98
CA GLN A 106 10.10 -44.66 13.36
C GLN A 106 8.71 -45.04 13.87
N PHE A 107 8.63 -46.22 14.51
CA PHE A 107 7.40 -46.76 15.06
C PHE A 107 7.60 -47.32 16.47
N ASP A 108 6.57 -47.23 17.30
CA ASP A 108 6.42 -48.13 18.45
C ASP A 108 5.58 -49.33 18.01
N VAL A 109 6.06 -50.53 18.29
CA VAL A 109 5.40 -51.80 17.89
C VAL A 109 5.06 -52.62 19.13
N THR A 110 3.79 -52.95 19.30
CA THR A 110 3.31 -53.81 20.39
C THR A 110 2.76 -55.12 19.82
N VAL A 111 3.07 -56.24 20.48
CA VAL A 111 2.77 -57.60 20.02
C VAL A 111 2.11 -58.38 21.15
N HIS A 112 0.92 -58.93 20.89
CA HIS A 112 0.17 -59.77 21.85
C HIS A 112 -0.21 -61.12 21.22
N PRO A 113 -0.07 -62.25 21.91
CA PRO A 113 -0.57 -63.54 21.42
C PRO A 113 -2.09 -63.62 21.56
N VAL A 114 -2.79 -63.90 20.45
CA VAL A 114 -4.26 -63.92 20.40
C VAL A 114 -4.74 -65.02 19.44
N LEU A 115 -5.59 -65.93 19.93
CA LEU A 115 -6.31 -66.96 19.16
C LEU A 115 -5.40 -67.79 18.20
N GLY A 116 -4.23 -68.20 18.68
CA GLY A 116 -3.27 -68.99 17.88
C GLY A 116 -2.43 -68.18 16.89
N GLY A 117 -2.53 -66.85 16.92
CA GLY A 117 -1.70 -65.91 16.17
C GLY A 117 -1.21 -64.75 17.03
N LEU A 118 -0.77 -63.67 16.39
CA LEU A 118 -0.23 -62.46 17.01
C LEU A 118 -1.05 -61.24 16.60
N LEU A 119 -1.58 -60.48 17.56
CA LEU A 119 -2.10 -59.14 17.31
C LEU A 119 -0.97 -58.13 17.43
N VAL A 120 -0.68 -57.44 16.34
CA VAL A 120 0.40 -56.46 16.24
C VAL A 120 -0.17 -55.07 15.97
N TRP A 121 0.28 -54.09 16.75
CA TRP A 121 -0.09 -52.69 16.59
C TRP A 121 1.16 -51.83 16.39
N TRP A 122 1.16 -51.01 15.33
CA TRP A 122 2.23 -50.05 15.02
C TRP A 122 1.71 -48.62 15.20
N GLN A 123 2.44 -47.80 15.95
CA GLN A 123 2.19 -46.37 16.11
C GLN A 123 3.33 -45.55 15.51
N ARG A 124 3.02 -44.68 14.53
CA ARG A 124 4.01 -43.87 13.82
C ARG A 124 4.38 -42.62 14.62
N LEU A 125 5.67 -42.35 14.82
CA LEU A 125 6.14 -41.21 15.62
C LEU A 125 6.47 -39.94 14.80
N ASP A 126 6.73 -40.07 13.49
CA ASP A 126 7.35 -38.99 12.69
C ASP A 126 6.41 -37.87 12.19
N GLU A 127 5.13 -38.15 11.93
CA GLU A 127 4.26 -37.21 11.22
C GLU A 127 3.83 -36.03 12.10
N ASP A 128 3.54 -36.28 13.38
CA ASP A 128 3.14 -35.24 14.32
C ASP A 128 4.33 -34.39 14.77
N ARG A 129 5.51 -35.01 15.00
CA ARG A 129 6.75 -34.27 15.27
C ARG A 129 7.14 -33.34 14.12
N ARG A 130 7.03 -33.79 12.87
CA ARG A 130 7.28 -32.94 11.68
C ARG A 130 6.27 -31.81 11.54
N ARG A 131 4.98 -32.06 11.83
CA ARG A 131 3.94 -31.02 11.81
C ARG A 131 4.18 -29.94 12.87
N MET A 132 4.59 -30.35 14.07
CA MET A 132 4.94 -29.42 15.15
C MET A 132 6.17 -28.58 14.77
N ALA A 133 7.24 -29.22 14.29
CA ALA A 133 8.45 -28.52 13.85
C ALA A 133 8.18 -27.52 12.69
N ASN A 134 7.31 -27.87 11.74
CA ASN A 134 6.92 -26.97 10.66
C ASN A 134 6.07 -25.80 11.16
N THR A 135 5.17 -26.03 12.12
CA THR A 135 4.37 -24.97 12.75
C THR A 135 5.26 -23.99 13.51
N GLU A 136 6.26 -24.49 14.25
CA GLU A 136 7.27 -23.68 14.91
C GLU A 136 8.05 -22.81 13.93
N LEU A 137 8.48 -23.39 12.81
CA LEU A 137 9.26 -22.65 11.81
C LEU A 137 8.43 -21.58 11.10
N LEU A 138 7.21 -21.91 10.65
CA LEU A 138 6.36 -20.98 9.91
C LEU A 138 5.80 -19.85 10.78
N GLY A 139 5.52 -20.14 12.05
CA GLY A 139 4.99 -19.16 12.99
C GLY A 139 6.05 -18.37 13.75
N SER A 140 7.34 -18.69 13.54
CA SER A 140 8.45 -18.24 14.41
C SER A 140 8.15 -18.50 15.89
N LEU A 141 7.64 -19.71 16.18
CA LEU A 141 7.25 -20.15 17.51
C LEU A 141 8.32 -21.03 18.14
N GLY A 142 8.36 -21.01 19.46
CA GLY A 142 9.01 -21.99 20.31
C GLY A 142 8.14 -22.25 21.52
N TRP A 143 8.09 -23.48 21.98
CA TRP A 143 7.49 -23.82 23.28
C TRP A 143 8.57 -24.12 24.31
N THR A 144 8.25 -23.82 25.56
CA THR A 144 9.06 -24.14 26.73
C THR A 144 8.16 -24.65 27.83
N GLU A 145 8.72 -25.58 28.58
CA GLU A 145 8.12 -26.14 29.77
C GLU A 145 9.05 -25.84 30.94
N PHE A 146 8.51 -25.35 32.06
CA PHE A 146 9.28 -25.03 33.25
C PHE A 146 8.71 -25.74 34.45
N ASP A 147 9.47 -26.66 35.02
CA ASP A 147 9.11 -27.38 36.23
C ASP A 147 9.39 -26.49 37.45
N LEU A 148 8.34 -26.15 38.19
CA LEU A 148 8.40 -25.28 39.37
C LEU A 148 8.99 -25.97 40.60
N VAL A 149 9.02 -27.30 40.61
CA VAL A 149 9.53 -28.12 41.71
C VAL A 149 11.03 -28.34 41.56
N THR A 150 11.48 -28.70 40.35
CA THR A 150 12.90 -28.98 40.07
C THR A 150 13.67 -27.74 39.59
N GLY A 151 12.97 -26.72 39.10
CA GLY A 151 13.57 -25.54 38.48
C GLY A 151 14.16 -25.81 37.10
N ALA A 152 13.88 -26.98 36.51
CA ALA A 152 14.36 -27.36 35.19
C ALA A 152 13.46 -26.78 34.09
N SER A 153 14.07 -26.29 33.02
CA SER A 153 13.39 -25.89 31.79
C SER A 153 13.61 -26.98 30.73
N ASP A 154 12.59 -27.23 29.91
CA ASP A 154 12.71 -27.98 28.65
C ASP A 154 12.29 -27.09 27.48
N TRP A 155 13.07 -27.10 26.41
CA TRP A 155 12.94 -26.19 25.26
C TRP A 155 12.75 -26.95 23.96
N SER A 156 11.78 -26.51 23.19
CA SER A 156 11.64 -26.87 21.78
C SER A 156 12.83 -26.40 20.93
N PRO A 157 13.08 -27.03 19.76
CA PRO A 157 14.01 -26.50 18.76
C PRO A 157 13.70 -25.05 18.34
N GLY A 158 12.42 -24.66 18.32
CA GLY A 158 11.98 -23.29 18.07
C GLY A 158 12.51 -22.27 19.09
N MET A 159 12.57 -22.62 20.37
CA MET A 159 13.11 -21.73 21.42
C MET A 159 14.59 -21.42 21.21
N TYR A 160 15.39 -22.43 20.86
CA TYR A 160 16.81 -22.23 20.54
C TYR A 160 17.01 -21.30 19.33
N ARG A 161 16.14 -21.40 18.32
CA ARG A 161 16.16 -20.48 17.17
C ARG A 161 15.78 -19.05 17.56
N ILE A 162 14.72 -18.88 18.34
CA ILE A 162 14.25 -17.54 18.78
C ILE A 162 15.33 -16.81 19.56
N PHE A 163 16.02 -17.51 20.46
CA PHE A 163 17.08 -16.94 21.28
C PHE A 163 18.48 -17.04 20.66
N GLU A 164 18.58 -17.52 19.42
CA GLU A 164 19.84 -17.68 18.68
C GLU A 164 20.92 -18.39 19.53
N ARG A 165 20.48 -19.41 20.29
CA ARG A 165 21.30 -20.12 21.28
C ARG A 165 21.68 -21.51 20.77
N ASP A 166 22.93 -21.90 21.01
CA ASP A 166 23.41 -23.26 20.74
C ASP A 166 22.69 -24.28 21.65
N PRO A 167 22.00 -25.30 21.09
CA PRO A 167 21.37 -26.37 21.86
C PRO A 167 22.31 -27.09 22.84
N ALA A 168 23.62 -27.13 22.56
CA ALA A 168 24.61 -27.75 23.45
C ALA A 168 24.75 -27.04 24.81
N LEU A 169 24.36 -25.76 24.89
CA LEU A 169 24.36 -24.97 26.12
C LEU A 169 23.11 -25.19 26.99
N GLY A 170 22.17 -26.00 26.53
CA GLY A 170 20.90 -26.26 27.20
C GLY A 170 19.97 -25.02 27.26
N PRO A 171 18.77 -25.18 27.82
CA PRO A 171 17.80 -24.10 28.02
C PRO A 171 18.35 -22.97 28.88
N MET A 172 17.91 -21.72 28.66
CA MET A 172 18.30 -20.62 29.55
C MET A 172 17.68 -20.80 30.94
N SER A 173 18.51 -20.59 31.96
CA SER A 173 18.08 -20.46 33.35
C SER A 173 17.21 -19.21 33.56
N ARG A 174 16.46 -19.18 34.67
CA ARG A 174 15.65 -18.00 35.04
C ARG A 174 16.47 -16.72 35.18
N VAL A 175 17.71 -16.83 35.65
CA VAL A 175 18.63 -15.71 35.81
C VAL A 175 19.09 -15.17 34.46
N GLU A 176 19.45 -16.07 33.52
CA GLU A 176 19.80 -15.68 32.15
C GLU A 176 18.60 -15.02 31.42
N GLN A 177 17.40 -15.58 31.56
CA GLN A 177 16.19 -15.01 30.97
C GLN A 177 15.90 -13.60 31.52
N ALA A 178 15.99 -13.41 32.84
CA ALA A 178 15.78 -12.10 33.47
C ALA A 178 16.87 -11.07 33.11
N ALA A 179 18.09 -11.53 32.84
CA ALA A 179 19.20 -10.69 32.38
C ALA A 179 19.05 -10.28 30.90
N ALA A 180 18.51 -11.18 30.06
CA ALA A 180 18.25 -10.90 28.64
C ALA A 180 17.03 -9.99 28.43
N MET A 181 16.07 -9.95 29.36
CA MET A 181 14.90 -9.08 29.27
C MET A 181 15.28 -7.61 29.48
N LEU A 182 14.74 -6.72 28.64
CA LEU A 182 14.95 -5.28 28.78
C LEU A 182 14.40 -4.77 30.12
N PRO A 183 15.15 -3.91 30.85
CA PRO A 183 14.75 -3.45 32.18
C PRO A 183 13.37 -2.81 32.24
N GLU A 184 12.97 -2.11 31.17
CA GLU A 184 11.68 -1.43 31.06
C GLU A 184 10.49 -2.39 31.02
N ASP A 185 10.70 -3.62 30.55
CA ASP A 185 9.63 -4.61 30.35
C ASP A 185 9.47 -5.57 31.56
N ARG A 186 10.30 -5.41 32.61
CA ARG A 186 10.25 -6.27 33.80
C ARG A 186 8.90 -6.21 34.53
N GLY A 187 8.26 -5.03 34.58
CA GLY A 187 6.94 -4.88 35.19
C GLY A 187 5.83 -5.62 34.43
N ILE A 188 5.98 -5.79 33.11
CA ILE A 188 5.04 -6.57 32.29
C ILE A 188 5.17 -8.06 32.64
N ALA A 189 6.40 -8.55 32.78
CA ALA A 189 6.65 -9.93 33.21
C ALA A 189 6.12 -10.21 34.62
N GLU A 190 6.29 -9.29 35.57
CA GLU A 190 5.73 -9.42 36.92
C GLU A 190 4.19 -9.49 36.92
N THR A 191 3.55 -8.67 36.08
CA THR A 191 2.09 -8.71 35.88
C THR A 191 1.63 -10.06 35.31
N ALA A 192 2.39 -10.63 34.36
CA ALA A 192 2.12 -11.97 33.81
C ALA A 192 2.19 -13.05 34.89
N TRP A 193 3.17 -12.97 35.81
CA TRP A 193 3.29 -13.89 36.94
C TRP A 193 2.08 -13.83 37.88
N GLN A 194 1.56 -12.63 38.19
CA GLN A 194 0.38 -12.47 39.04
C GLN A 194 -0.89 -13.06 38.39
N SER A 195 -1.04 -12.94 37.07
CA SER A 195 -2.15 -13.56 36.33
C SER A 195 -2.11 -15.09 36.44
N MET A 196 -0.91 -15.66 36.34
CA MET A 196 -0.69 -17.09 36.47
C MET A 196 -0.91 -17.61 37.90
N ASP A 197 -0.50 -16.86 38.92
CA ASP A 197 -0.71 -17.21 40.33
C ASP A 197 -2.19 -17.23 40.72
N SER A 198 -3.01 -16.41 40.05
CA SER A 198 -4.47 -16.41 40.20
C SER A 198 -5.20 -17.47 39.36
N GLY A 199 -4.45 -18.34 38.66
CA GLY A 199 -4.98 -19.48 37.89
C GLY A 199 -5.40 -19.15 36.45
N GLY A 200 -5.10 -17.95 35.95
CA GLY A 200 -5.38 -17.52 34.58
C GLY A 200 -4.15 -17.64 33.65
N PRO A 201 -4.35 -17.81 32.34
CA PRO A 201 -3.24 -17.71 31.39
C PRO A 201 -2.71 -16.26 31.32
N ALA A 202 -1.47 -16.09 30.89
CA ALA A 202 -0.87 -14.79 30.62
C ALA A 202 -0.53 -14.64 29.12
N ASP A 203 -0.80 -13.45 28.57
CA ASP A 203 -0.45 -13.06 27.19
C ASP A 203 0.25 -11.71 27.23
N VAL A 204 1.56 -11.72 27.04
CA VAL A 204 2.38 -10.51 27.11
C VAL A 204 3.34 -10.42 25.94
N THR A 205 3.65 -9.21 25.49
CA THR A 205 4.75 -8.97 24.56
C THR A 205 5.85 -8.23 25.29
N VAL A 206 7.02 -8.84 25.34
CA VAL A 206 8.19 -8.35 26.07
C VAL A 206 9.41 -8.38 25.17
N ARG A 207 10.36 -7.48 25.43
CA ARG A 207 11.55 -7.35 24.60
C ARG A 207 12.76 -8.00 25.27
N PHE A 208 13.48 -8.79 24.49
CA PHE A 208 14.71 -9.47 24.91
C PHE A 208 15.88 -9.01 24.05
N ALA A 209 17.02 -8.76 24.70
CA ALA A 209 18.31 -8.64 24.03
C ALA A 209 18.76 -10.05 23.61
N VAL A 210 18.83 -10.28 22.30
CA VAL A 210 19.23 -11.56 21.70
C VAL A 210 20.30 -11.27 20.67
N GLY A 211 21.49 -11.85 20.85
CA GLY A 211 22.66 -11.54 20.04
C GLY A 211 23.00 -10.05 20.08
N SER A 212 23.03 -9.40 18.91
CA SER A 212 23.28 -7.95 18.78
C SER A 212 22.00 -7.11 18.67
N GLY A 213 20.81 -7.72 18.77
CA GLY A 213 19.54 -7.07 18.50
C GLY A 213 18.54 -7.18 19.65
N VAL A 214 17.40 -6.52 19.47
CA VAL A 214 16.25 -6.64 20.37
C VAL A 214 15.15 -7.38 19.64
N LYS A 215 14.69 -8.49 20.22
CA LYS A 215 13.52 -9.22 19.74
C LYS A 215 12.29 -8.88 20.56
N HIS A 216 11.15 -8.72 19.89
CA HIS A 216 9.84 -8.60 20.52
C HIS A 216 9.23 -9.99 20.57
N LEU A 217 9.07 -10.53 21.78
CA LEU A 217 8.58 -11.88 22.00
C LEU A 217 7.20 -11.82 22.63
N ARG A 218 6.20 -12.37 21.94
CA ARG A 218 4.87 -12.59 22.51
C ARG A 218 4.88 -13.94 23.23
N ILE A 219 4.59 -13.93 24.52
CA ILE A 219 4.62 -15.09 25.40
C ILE A 219 3.20 -15.36 25.87
N LEU A 220 2.69 -16.52 25.48
CA LEU A 220 1.45 -17.10 25.96
C LEU A 220 1.81 -18.19 26.96
N SER A 221 1.46 -18.03 28.23
CA SER A 221 1.83 -19.00 29.27
C SER A 221 0.65 -19.40 30.15
N ASP A 222 0.65 -20.66 30.60
CA ASP A 222 -0.29 -21.21 31.56
C ASP A 222 0.44 -22.03 32.65
N VAL A 223 -0.27 -22.29 33.74
CA VAL A 223 0.25 -23.05 34.89
C VAL A 223 -0.53 -24.36 35.01
N ALA A 224 0.18 -25.48 35.03
CA ALA A 224 -0.36 -26.78 35.40
C ALA A 224 -0.25 -26.99 36.91
N THR A 225 -1.34 -27.42 37.54
CA THR A 225 -1.44 -27.64 38.98
C THR A 225 -1.66 -29.11 39.33
N ASP A 226 -1.31 -29.49 40.56
CA ASP A 226 -1.65 -30.81 41.12
C ASP A 226 -3.14 -30.91 41.53
N ALA A 227 -3.56 -32.11 41.95
CA ALA A 227 -4.94 -32.34 42.42
C ALA A 227 -5.33 -31.51 43.66
N GLY A 228 -4.36 -30.93 44.36
CA GLY A 228 -4.54 -30.03 45.50
C GLY A 228 -4.44 -28.54 45.14
N GLY A 229 -4.32 -28.20 43.85
CA GLY A 229 -4.23 -26.83 43.35
C GLY A 229 -2.84 -26.19 43.47
N ARG A 230 -1.78 -26.94 43.79
CA ARG A 230 -0.42 -26.42 43.86
C ARG A 230 0.20 -26.33 42.46
N PRO A 231 0.81 -25.21 42.06
CA PRO A 231 1.54 -25.09 40.80
C PRO A 231 2.68 -26.12 40.70
N LEU A 232 2.68 -26.92 39.63
CA LEU A 232 3.72 -27.89 39.31
C LEU A 232 4.62 -27.44 38.16
N LYS A 233 4.02 -26.84 37.13
CA LYS A 233 4.71 -26.57 35.87
C LYS A 233 4.12 -25.36 35.16
N ILE A 234 4.93 -24.67 34.38
CA ILE A 234 4.50 -23.62 33.47
C ILE A 234 4.76 -24.08 32.05
N ASN A 235 3.75 -23.99 31.20
CA ASN A 235 3.94 -24.17 29.77
C ASN A 235 3.83 -22.80 29.11
N ALA A 236 4.73 -22.51 28.18
CA ALA A 236 4.68 -21.27 27.43
C ALA A 236 4.95 -21.49 25.95
N VAL A 237 4.22 -20.77 25.12
CA VAL A 237 4.47 -20.61 23.69
C VAL A 237 4.98 -19.19 23.47
N VAL A 238 6.16 -19.09 22.87
CA VAL A 238 6.86 -17.85 22.57
C VAL A 238 6.85 -17.65 21.06
N GLN A 239 6.42 -16.48 20.61
CA GLN A 239 6.45 -16.07 19.21
C GLN A 239 7.38 -14.88 19.01
N ASP A 240 8.32 -14.96 18.07
CA ASP A 240 9.08 -13.80 17.61
C ASP A 240 8.21 -12.92 16.69
N VAL A 241 7.73 -11.79 17.24
CA VAL A 241 6.91 -10.80 16.52
C VAL A 241 7.73 -9.57 16.09
N THR A 242 9.06 -9.64 16.16
CA THR A 242 9.96 -8.50 15.87
C THR A 242 9.73 -7.90 14.48
N ALA A 243 9.62 -8.74 13.45
CA ALA A 243 9.41 -8.28 12.07
C ALA A 243 8.06 -7.56 11.91
N ARG A 244 7.03 -8.04 12.61
CA ARG A 244 5.69 -7.47 12.61
C ARG A 244 5.67 -6.11 13.31
N GLU A 245 6.23 -6.00 14.51
CA GLU A 245 6.27 -4.74 15.25
C GLU A 245 7.15 -3.69 14.57
N SER A 246 8.26 -4.12 13.94
CA SER A 246 9.11 -3.24 13.13
C SER A 246 8.35 -2.68 11.91
N SER A 247 7.61 -3.54 11.21
CA SER A 247 6.81 -3.15 10.04
C SER A 247 5.69 -2.18 10.43
N ARG A 248 4.98 -2.48 11.52
CA ARG A 248 3.91 -1.62 12.07
C ARG A 248 4.44 -0.23 12.40
N THR A 249 5.55 -0.16 13.13
CA THR A 249 6.19 1.12 13.50
C THR A 249 6.64 1.92 12.27
N ALA A 250 7.19 1.25 11.25
CA ALA A 250 7.59 1.91 10.01
C ALA A 250 6.38 2.49 9.24
N ILE A 251 5.28 1.75 9.17
CA ILE A 251 4.04 2.21 8.53
C ILE A 251 3.48 3.44 9.25
N ASP A 252 3.43 3.43 10.58
CA ASP A 252 2.89 4.56 11.35
C ASP A 252 3.76 5.83 11.17
N ARG A 253 5.09 5.68 11.17
CA ARG A 253 6.00 6.80 10.85
C ARG A 253 5.79 7.36 9.44
N LEU A 254 5.64 6.50 8.44
CA LEU A 254 5.38 6.94 7.06
C LEU A 254 4.03 7.65 6.93
N ARG A 255 3.00 7.18 7.61
CA ARG A 255 1.68 7.83 7.64
C ARG A 255 1.76 9.23 8.24
N ASP A 256 2.48 9.40 9.34
CA ASP A 256 2.65 10.70 9.97
C ASP A 256 3.44 11.66 9.06
N GLN A 257 4.51 11.18 8.41
CA GLN A 257 5.27 11.99 7.44
C GLN A 257 4.42 12.43 6.24
N LEU A 258 3.57 11.55 5.71
CA LEU A 258 2.65 11.87 4.61
C LEU A 258 1.62 12.93 5.04
N ARG A 259 1.01 12.77 6.22
CA ARG A 259 0.07 13.76 6.77
C ARG A 259 0.70 15.13 6.94
N THR A 260 1.92 15.21 7.47
CA THR A 260 2.62 16.49 7.61
C THR A 260 2.87 17.13 6.25
N ARG A 261 3.36 16.37 5.26
CA ARG A 261 3.60 16.87 3.91
C ARG A 261 2.32 17.37 3.22
N GLU A 262 1.23 16.62 3.36
CA GLU A 262 -0.07 16.98 2.79
C GLU A 262 -0.59 18.29 3.40
N MET A 263 -0.51 18.43 4.73
CA MET A 263 -0.90 19.68 5.40
C MET A 263 -0.04 20.88 4.97
N THR A 264 1.28 20.70 4.85
CA THR A 264 2.18 21.77 4.38
C THR A 264 1.85 22.17 2.95
N ALA A 265 1.64 21.21 2.05
CA ALA A 265 1.29 21.50 0.65
C ALA A 265 -0.04 22.25 0.53
N ILE A 266 -1.07 21.87 1.31
CA ILE A 266 -2.35 22.59 1.35
C ILE A 266 -2.16 24.03 1.86
N ALA A 267 -1.33 24.22 2.91
CA ALA A 267 -1.05 25.54 3.46
C ALA A 267 -0.31 26.43 2.44
N GLU A 268 0.71 25.91 1.76
CA GLU A 268 1.44 26.60 0.70
C GLU A 268 0.52 26.98 -0.46
N HIS A 269 -0.33 26.06 -0.93
CA HIS A 269 -1.30 26.32 -1.99
C HIS A 269 -2.29 27.43 -1.61
N ARG A 270 -2.81 27.40 -0.37
CA ARG A 270 -3.72 28.44 0.13
C ARG A 270 -3.03 29.80 0.19
N LEU A 271 -1.78 29.86 0.64
CA LEU A 271 -1.01 31.11 0.68
C LEU A 271 -0.75 31.65 -0.73
N ALA A 272 -0.38 30.79 -1.67
CA ALA A 272 -0.16 31.15 -3.07
C ALA A 272 -1.41 31.79 -3.69
N GLY A 273 -2.57 31.15 -3.56
CA GLY A 273 -3.84 31.70 -4.05
C GLY A 273 -4.25 33.01 -3.36
N GLN A 274 -3.98 33.15 -2.06
CA GLN A 274 -4.23 34.40 -1.34
C GLN A 274 -3.33 35.55 -1.82
N LEU A 275 -2.04 35.30 -2.01
CA LEU A 275 -1.09 36.29 -2.53
C LEU A 275 -1.48 36.73 -3.94
N GLN A 276 -1.88 35.80 -4.80
CA GLN A 276 -2.35 36.10 -6.13
C GLN A 276 -3.59 37.00 -6.11
N HIS A 277 -4.57 36.69 -5.26
CA HIS A 277 -5.75 37.54 -5.11
C HIS A 277 -5.42 38.96 -4.58
N MET A 278 -4.42 39.07 -3.69
CA MET A 278 -3.94 40.38 -3.21
C MET A 278 -3.25 41.18 -4.32
N ILE A 279 -2.45 40.51 -5.15
CA ILE A 279 -1.80 41.15 -6.30
C ILE A 279 -2.87 41.56 -7.29
N GLN A 280 -3.78 40.66 -7.68
CA GLN A 280 -4.80 40.79 -8.72
C GLN A 280 -6.22 40.58 -8.20
N PRO A 281 -6.84 41.63 -7.64
CA PRO A 281 -8.22 41.57 -7.18
C PRO A 281 -9.18 41.47 -8.35
N VAL A 282 -9.92 40.35 -8.47
CA VAL A 282 -10.95 40.13 -9.49
C VAL A 282 -12.32 40.55 -8.94
N PRO A 283 -13.00 41.55 -9.53
CA PRO A 283 -14.36 41.92 -9.14
C PRO A 283 -15.34 40.76 -9.34
N ARG A 284 -16.23 40.55 -8.37
CA ARG A 284 -17.23 39.46 -8.43
C ARG A 284 -18.37 39.73 -9.42
N GLU A 285 -18.63 41.00 -9.70
CA GLU A 285 -19.72 41.44 -10.57
C GLU A 285 -19.18 42.39 -11.65
N PRO A 286 -19.87 42.51 -12.80
CA PRO A 286 -19.49 43.49 -13.81
C PRO A 286 -19.51 44.91 -13.24
N PHE A 287 -18.46 45.68 -13.47
CA PHE A 287 -18.29 47.03 -12.98
C PHE A 287 -18.32 48.06 -14.13
N PRO A 288 -18.81 49.28 -13.88
CA PRO A 288 -18.85 50.32 -14.91
C PRO A 288 -17.50 51.02 -15.08
N LEU A 289 -17.19 51.40 -16.31
CA LEU A 289 -16.15 52.37 -16.69
C LEU A 289 -16.78 53.37 -17.70
N PRO A 290 -16.18 54.54 -17.96
CA PRO A 290 -16.72 55.49 -18.95
C PRO A 290 -17.02 54.84 -20.30
N GLY A 291 -18.31 54.83 -20.68
CA GLY A 291 -18.81 54.22 -21.92
C GLY A 291 -18.76 52.69 -21.98
N LEU A 292 -18.38 52.00 -20.91
CA LEU A 292 -18.15 50.55 -20.90
C LEU A 292 -18.73 49.86 -19.65
N ARG A 293 -19.11 48.60 -19.82
CA ARG A 293 -19.37 47.67 -18.70
C ARG A 293 -18.40 46.50 -18.80
N VAL A 294 -17.58 46.32 -17.77
CA VAL A 294 -16.46 45.37 -17.78
C VAL A 294 -16.71 44.22 -16.82
N LEU A 295 -16.43 43.00 -17.27
CA LEU A 295 -16.42 41.78 -16.47
C LEU A 295 -15.06 41.12 -16.60
N VAL A 296 -14.48 40.71 -15.48
CA VAL A 296 -13.19 40.01 -15.44
C VAL A 296 -13.40 38.65 -14.82
N ASP A 297 -12.81 37.64 -15.43
CA ASP A 297 -12.81 36.29 -14.89
C ASP A 297 -11.40 35.71 -14.99
N TYR A 298 -10.94 35.13 -13.87
CA TYR A 298 -9.61 34.57 -13.72
C TYR A 298 -9.75 33.17 -13.13
N GLN A 299 -9.33 32.17 -13.91
CA GLN A 299 -9.38 30.77 -13.54
C GLN A 299 -7.95 30.25 -13.41
N PRO A 300 -7.47 29.95 -12.19
CA PRO A 300 -6.16 29.36 -12.04
C PRO A 300 -6.12 27.92 -12.57
N ALA A 301 -4.96 27.47 -13.04
CA ALA A 301 -4.73 26.10 -13.51
C ALA A 301 -4.98 25.08 -12.39
N GLU A 302 -5.49 23.89 -12.72
CA GLU A 302 -5.78 22.84 -11.72
C GLU A 302 -4.52 22.23 -11.06
N SER A 303 -3.30 22.57 -11.52
CA SER A 303 -2.06 21.98 -11.02
C SER A 303 -1.61 22.56 -9.67
N THR A 304 -1.22 21.67 -8.75
CA THR A 304 -1.20 21.88 -7.29
C THR A 304 -0.20 22.91 -6.72
N VAL A 305 0.57 23.66 -7.53
CA VAL A 305 1.59 24.61 -7.02
C VAL A 305 1.85 25.82 -7.94
N GLN A 306 0.96 26.18 -8.87
CA GLN A 306 1.28 27.21 -9.86
C GLN A 306 0.51 28.51 -9.61
N VAL A 307 1.26 29.57 -9.26
CA VAL A 307 0.79 30.95 -9.39
C VAL A 307 1.03 31.37 -10.83
N GLY A 308 0.04 32.03 -11.44
CA GLY A 308 0.03 32.31 -12.86
C GLY A 308 0.86 33.47 -13.35
N GLY A 309 1.27 33.36 -14.61
CA GLY A 309 1.86 34.44 -15.42
C GLY A 309 0.81 35.41 -15.98
N ASP A 310 -0.44 34.96 -16.08
CA ASP A 310 -1.57 35.73 -16.58
C ASP A 310 -1.90 36.97 -15.73
N TRP A 311 -2.12 38.09 -16.40
CA TRP A 311 -2.61 39.32 -15.78
C TRP A 311 -3.58 40.10 -16.64
N TYR A 312 -4.35 40.96 -15.98
CA TYR A 312 -5.14 41.98 -16.64
C TYR A 312 -5.02 43.31 -15.89
N HIS A 313 -5.38 44.38 -16.58
CA HIS A 313 -5.66 45.66 -15.95
C HIS A 313 -6.77 46.40 -16.69
N ALA A 314 -7.68 47.02 -15.94
CA ALA A 314 -8.74 47.84 -16.50
C ALA A 314 -8.99 49.03 -15.57
N GLN A 315 -8.88 50.25 -16.09
CA GLN A 315 -9.13 51.46 -15.30
C GLN A 315 -9.54 52.64 -16.17
N GLU A 316 -10.25 53.58 -15.56
CA GLU A 316 -10.40 54.94 -16.07
C GLU A 316 -9.06 55.69 -15.98
N LEU A 317 -8.77 56.49 -16.99
CA LEU A 317 -7.61 57.36 -17.09
C LEU A 317 -7.98 58.78 -16.67
N ALA A 318 -6.98 59.58 -16.30
CA ALA A 318 -7.21 60.96 -15.82
C ALA A 318 -7.85 61.89 -16.87
N ASP A 319 -7.82 61.51 -18.15
CA ASP A 319 -8.44 62.22 -19.26
C ASP A 319 -9.84 61.68 -19.65
N GLY A 320 -10.39 60.75 -18.86
CA GLY A 320 -11.72 60.16 -19.07
C GLY A 320 -11.76 58.98 -20.04
N ARG A 321 -10.63 58.64 -20.69
CA ARG A 321 -10.49 57.42 -21.49
C ARG A 321 -10.37 56.18 -20.61
N VAL A 322 -10.50 55.00 -21.20
CA VAL A 322 -10.40 53.73 -20.48
C VAL A 322 -9.26 52.88 -21.02
N LEU A 323 -8.36 52.42 -20.14
CA LEU A 323 -7.38 51.40 -20.51
C LEU A 323 -7.94 50.01 -20.24
N LEU A 324 -7.70 49.11 -21.20
CA LEU A 324 -7.91 47.67 -21.09
C LEU A 324 -6.59 46.97 -21.44
N ALA A 325 -6.14 46.03 -20.63
CA ALA A 325 -4.93 45.25 -20.89
C ALA A 325 -5.09 43.82 -20.39
N VAL A 326 -4.54 42.87 -21.15
CA VAL A 326 -4.36 41.47 -20.77
C VAL A 326 -2.97 41.05 -21.21
N GLY A 327 -2.30 40.21 -20.44
CA GLY A 327 -1.01 39.66 -20.82
C GLY A 327 -0.68 38.41 -20.05
N ASP A 328 0.41 37.79 -20.45
CA ASP A 328 0.94 36.57 -19.85
C ASP A 328 2.47 36.63 -19.85
N VAL A 329 3.08 36.10 -18.79
CA VAL A 329 4.53 35.99 -18.63
C VAL A 329 4.93 34.53 -18.84
N ALA A 330 5.76 34.30 -19.85
CA ALA A 330 6.21 32.97 -20.18
C ALA A 330 6.93 32.29 -19.00
N GLY A 331 6.55 31.05 -18.71
CA GLY A 331 7.08 30.25 -17.61
C GLY A 331 5.96 29.77 -16.70
N HIS A 332 6.30 29.30 -15.50
CA HIS A 332 5.32 28.86 -14.52
C HIS A 332 5.78 29.11 -13.08
N GLY A 333 4.83 29.19 -12.15
CA GLY A 333 5.09 29.34 -10.72
C GLY A 333 5.59 30.73 -10.33
N LEU A 334 6.32 30.81 -9.21
CA LEU A 334 6.62 32.08 -8.55
C LEU A 334 7.41 33.08 -9.42
N ALA A 335 8.25 32.60 -10.33
CA ALA A 335 9.00 33.47 -11.24
C ALA A 335 8.09 34.18 -12.25
N ALA A 336 7.16 33.45 -12.88
CA ALA A 336 6.17 34.01 -13.79
C ALA A 336 5.25 34.98 -13.05
N ALA A 337 4.75 34.59 -11.87
CA ALA A 337 3.92 35.43 -11.02
C ALA A 337 4.61 36.74 -10.56
N SER A 338 5.90 36.66 -10.24
CA SER A 338 6.69 37.85 -9.91
C SER A 338 6.81 38.76 -11.13
N GLY A 339 7.14 38.22 -12.30
CA GLY A 339 7.18 38.96 -13.55
C GLY A 339 5.87 39.65 -13.87
N MET A 340 4.77 38.90 -13.76
CA MET A 340 3.41 39.37 -13.93
C MET A 340 3.12 40.59 -13.04
N ALA A 341 3.43 40.49 -11.74
CA ALA A 341 3.24 41.58 -10.80
C ALA A 341 4.06 42.83 -11.20
N HIS A 342 5.32 42.65 -11.61
CA HIS A 342 6.15 43.76 -12.10
C HIS A 342 5.53 44.44 -13.32
N LEU A 343 5.09 43.67 -14.33
CA LEU A 343 4.50 44.23 -15.54
C LEU A 343 3.22 45.02 -15.24
N ARG A 344 2.33 44.44 -14.44
CA ARG A 344 1.06 45.07 -14.09
C ARG A 344 1.24 46.33 -13.25
N PHE A 345 2.07 46.28 -12.20
CA PHE A 345 2.28 47.46 -11.36
C PHE A 345 3.10 48.55 -12.06
N ALA A 346 4.02 48.20 -12.96
CA ALA A 346 4.70 49.17 -13.81
C ALA A 346 3.73 49.85 -14.77
N LEU A 347 2.82 49.10 -15.38
CA LEU A 347 1.74 49.66 -16.19
C LEU A 347 0.91 50.66 -15.38
N ILE A 348 0.43 50.26 -14.20
CA ILE A 348 -0.34 51.16 -13.29
C ILE A 348 0.47 52.43 -12.97
N ALA A 349 1.77 52.30 -12.69
CA ALA A 349 2.64 53.43 -12.38
C ALA A 349 2.85 54.38 -13.58
N TRP A 350 2.95 53.86 -14.81
CA TRP A 350 3.05 54.72 -16.01
C TRP A 350 1.74 55.46 -16.30
N LEU A 351 0.60 54.83 -16.07
CA LEU A 351 -0.71 55.48 -16.22
C LEU A 351 -0.89 56.61 -15.21
N SER A 352 -0.46 56.41 -13.96
CA SER A 352 -0.61 57.44 -12.91
C SER A 352 0.20 58.71 -13.18
N ILE A 353 1.24 58.64 -14.01
CA ILE A 353 2.04 59.78 -14.46
C ILE A 353 1.65 60.30 -15.86
N GLY A 354 0.54 59.81 -16.44
CA GLY A 354 -0.03 60.34 -17.68
C GLY A 354 0.43 59.68 -18.98
N VAL A 355 1.06 58.49 -18.95
CA VAL A 355 1.45 57.77 -20.17
C VAL A 355 0.24 57.00 -20.71
N HIS A 356 -0.45 57.56 -21.69
CA HIS A 356 -1.67 56.95 -22.27
C HIS A 356 -1.49 56.43 -23.70
N ASP A 357 -0.32 56.60 -24.32
CA ASP A 357 -0.07 56.07 -25.68
C ASP A 357 0.16 54.55 -25.63
N PRO A 358 -0.71 53.74 -26.27
CA PRO A 358 -0.59 52.28 -26.24
C PRO A 358 0.74 51.77 -26.84
N ALA A 359 1.30 52.44 -27.85
CA ALA A 359 2.58 52.04 -28.43
C ALA A 359 3.73 52.24 -27.42
N LEU A 360 3.69 53.36 -26.69
CA LEU A 360 4.68 53.69 -25.69
C LEU A 360 4.61 52.76 -24.48
N LEU A 361 3.40 52.41 -24.03
CA LEU A 361 3.18 51.44 -22.96
C LEU A 361 3.75 50.06 -23.31
N LEU A 362 3.49 49.55 -24.52
CA LEU A 362 4.07 48.27 -24.98
C LEU A 362 5.60 48.34 -25.05
N ARG A 363 6.19 49.45 -25.53
CA ARG A 363 7.65 49.64 -25.52
C ARG A 363 8.23 49.65 -24.10
N HIS A 364 7.54 50.26 -23.14
CA HIS A 364 7.97 50.28 -21.75
C HIS A 364 7.89 48.90 -21.10
N LEU A 365 6.79 48.17 -21.31
CA LEU A 365 6.66 46.78 -20.88
C LEU A 365 7.78 45.90 -21.48
N ASN A 366 8.08 46.07 -22.77
CA ASN A 366 9.12 45.32 -23.46
C ASN A 366 10.52 45.54 -22.86
N ARG A 367 10.86 46.80 -22.58
CA ARG A 367 12.13 47.15 -21.91
C ARG A 367 12.21 46.56 -20.52
N LEU A 368 11.12 46.60 -19.75
CA LEU A 368 11.05 46.02 -18.42
C LEU A 368 11.24 44.49 -18.47
N CYS A 369 10.58 43.79 -19.39
CA CYS A 369 10.82 42.36 -19.63
C CYS A 369 12.31 42.07 -19.90
N GLY A 370 12.95 42.87 -20.77
CA GLY A 370 14.38 42.75 -21.05
C GLY A 370 15.27 42.94 -19.81
N GLN A 371 14.94 43.90 -18.95
CA GLN A 371 15.65 44.14 -17.68
C GLN A 371 15.48 42.99 -16.68
N LEU A 372 14.28 42.42 -16.60
CA LEU A 372 13.95 41.29 -15.74
C LEU A 372 14.41 39.94 -16.32
N ARG A 373 14.91 39.93 -17.56
CA ARG A 373 15.25 38.71 -18.33
C ARG A 373 14.07 37.74 -18.43
N LEU A 374 12.88 38.31 -18.64
CA LEU A 374 11.63 37.60 -18.84
C LEU A 374 11.15 37.79 -20.27
N THR A 375 10.31 36.88 -20.73
CA THR A 375 9.55 37.03 -21.97
C THR A 375 8.07 36.93 -21.64
N GLY A 376 7.23 37.51 -22.48
CA GLY A 376 5.79 37.49 -22.25
C GLY A 376 5.02 38.04 -23.43
N THR A 377 3.71 37.94 -23.34
CA THR A 377 2.78 38.49 -24.30
C THR A 377 1.90 39.54 -23.63
N ALA A 378 1.48 40.56 -24.36
CA ALA A 378 0.50 41.52 -23.89
C ALA A 378 -0.37 42.03 -25.04
N VAL A 379 -1.60 42.36 -24.74
CA VAL A 379 -2.51 43.12 -25.59
C VAL A 379 -3.05 44.27 -24.75
N LEU A 380 -3.12 45.46 -25.32
CA LEU A 380 -3.68 46.60 -24.63
C LEU A 380 -4.43 47.51 -25.60
N GLY A 381 -5.44 48.19 -25.07
CA GLY A 381 -6.27 49.14 -25.80
C GLY A 381 -6.68 50.31 -24.93
N VAL A 382 -6.73 51.48 -25.54
CA VAL A 382 -7.23 52.72 -24.93
C VAL A 382 -8.51 53.09 -25.66
N PHE A 383 -9.62 53.04 -24.94
CA PHE A 383 -10.95 53.36 -25.42
C PHE A 383 -11.29 54.82 -25.11
N ASP A 384 -11.74 55.55 -26.12
CA ASP A 384 -12.28 56.90 -25.97
C ASP A 384 -13.82 56.84 -25.97
N PRO A 385 -14.49 57.18 -24.86
CA PRO A 385 -15.94 57.14 -24.77
C PRO A 385 -16.64 58.22 -25.60
N VAL A 386 -15.94 59.28 -26.04
CA VAL A 386 -16.54 60.39 -26.78
C VAL A 386 -16.82 59.98 -28.22
N ASP A 387 -15.86 59.33 -28.88
CA ASP A 387 -15.99 58.88 -30.27
C ASP A 387 -16.21 57.36 -30.41
N ARG A 388 -16.18 56.63 -29.29
CA ARG A 388 -16.27 55.15 -29.20
C ARG A 388 -15.20 54.45 -30.04
N THR A 389 -13.99 55.00 -30.03
CA THR A 389 -12.85 54.38 -30.70
C THR A 389 -11.95 53.65 -29.72
N LEU A 390 -11.42 52.51 -30.14
CA LEU A 390 -10.42 51.74 -29.41
C LEU A 390 -9.11 51.77 -30.19
N ALA A 391 -8.11 52.47 -29.65
CA ALA A 391 -6.73 52.40 -30.13
C ALA A 391 -6.00 51.28 -29.41
N TRP A 392 -5.57 50.23 -30.11
CA TRP A 392 -5.02 49.02 -29.49
C TRP A 392 -3.81 48.46 -30.23
N GLY A 393 -3.00 47.70 -29.48
CA GLY A 393 -1.82 47.02 -29.99
C GLY A 393 -1.54 45.73 -29.20
N ARG A 394 -0.62 44.91 -29.70
CA ARG A 394 -0.19 43.67 -29.04
C ARG A 394 1.30 43.46 -29.16
N ALA A 395 1.85 42.75 -28.18
CA ALA A 395 3.17 42.15 -28.18
C ALA A 395 3.00 40.63 -28.07
N GLY A 396 3.12 39.89 -29.18
CA GLY A 396 3.00 38.41 -29.14
C GLY A 396 1.59 37.83 -28.87
N HIS A 397 0.68 38.60 -28.25
CA HIS A 397 -0.56 38.11 -27.64
C HIS A 397 -1.77 37.97 -28.58
N ALA A 398 -2.58 36.92 -28.43
CA ALA A 398 -3.72 36.65 -29.31
C ALA A 398 -4.65 37.87 -29.55
N PRO A 399 -5.22 38.02 -30.77
CA PRO A 399 -6.09 39.15 -31.06
C PRO A 399 -7.37 39.08 -30.22
N PRO A 400 -7.86 40.21 -29.66
CA PRO A 400 -9.16 40.26 -29.01
C PRO A 400 -10.27 39.82 -29.97
N LEU A 401 -11.36 39.30 -29.42
CA LEU A 401 -12.54 38.92 -30.19
C LEU A 401 -13.59 40.03 -30.09
N LEU A 402 -14.20 40.37 -31.23
CA LEU A 402 -15.33 41.29 -31.32
C LEU A 402 -16.57 40.50 -31.70
N ALA A 403 -17.65 40.64 -30.91
CA ALA A 403 -18.98 40.23 -31.31
C ALA A 403 -19.86 41.45 -31.60
N ARG A 404 -20.44 41.46 -32.81
CA ARG A 404 -21.35 42.49 -33.32
C ARG A 404 -22.47 41.81 -34.09
N GLY A 405 -23.72 42.18 -33.79
CA GLY A 405 -24.89 41.71 -34.54
C GLY A 405 -25.02 40.18 -34.63
N GLY A 406 -24.69 39.46 -33.55
CA GLY A 406 -24.76 37.99 -33.51
C GLY A 406 -23.62 37.27 -34.24
N HIS A 407 -22.56 37.98 -34.63
CA HIS A 407 -21.37 37.41 -35.24
C HIS A 407 -20.12 37.77 -34.42
N ALA A 408 -19.31 36.77 -34.10
CA ALA A 408 -18.03 36.96 -33.42
C ALA A 408 -16.85 36.71 -34.37
N ARG A 409 -15.82 37.56 -34.30
CA ARG A 409 -14.58 37.41 -35.08
C ARG A 409 -13.37 37.94 -34.30
N PRO A 410 -12.16 37.41 -34.54
CA PRO A 410 -10.94 38.07 -34.07
C PRO A 410 -10.75 39.43 -34.77
N LEU A 411 -10.13 40.37 -34.06
CA LEU A 411 -9.70 41.65 -34.63
C LEU A 411 -8.49 41.48 -35.55
N ASP A 412 -8.32 42.43 -36.48
CA ASP A 412 -7.20 42.42 -37.43
C ASP A 412 -5.88 42.64 -36.70
N LEU A 413 -4.98 41.67 -36.78
CA LEU A 413 -3.74 41.62 -36.00
C LEU A 413 -2.79 42.79 -36.33
N PRO A 414 -2.41 43.65 -35.37
CA PRO A 414 -1.28 44.58 -35.48
C PRO A 414 0.04 43.82 -35.38
N VAL A 415 1.08 44.30 -36.07
CA VAL A 415 2.43 43.76 -35.97
C VAL A 415 3.04 44.09 -34.61
N GLY A 416 3.58 43.08 -33.93
CA GLY A 416 4.30 43.24 -32.67
C GLY A 416 4.89 41.93 -32.16
N LEU A 417 6.20 41.93 -31.93
CA LEU A 417 6.95 40.80 -31.36
C LEU A 417 6.55 40.55 -29.90
N LEU A 418 6.80 39.36 -29.35
CA LEU A 418 6.59 39.14 -27.92
C LEU A 418 7.53 40.03 -27.08
N LEU A 419 7.09 40.38 -25.87
CA LEU A 419 7.85 41.21 -24.94
C LEU A 419 9.15 40.52 -24.53
N GLY A 420 10.23 41.29 -24.42
CA GLY A 420 11.55 40.83 -23.97
C GLY A 420 12.37 40.10 -25.04
N ALA A 421 11.82 39.82 -26.22
CA ALA A 421 12.56 39.14 -27.29
C ALA A 421 13.53 40.08 -28.03
N ASP A 422 13.15 41.34 -28.23
CA ASP A 422 14.01 42.38 -28.81
C ASP A 422 13.71 43.72 -28.12
N GLY A 423 14.71 44.34 -27.51
CA GLY A 423 14.58 45.59 -26.76
C GLY A 423 14.14 46.79 -27.61
N GLU A 424 14.40 46.77 -28.91
CA GLU A 424 14.07 47.84 -29.86
C GLU A 424 12.79 47.55 -30.68
N ALA A 425 12.04 46.49 -30.33
CA ALA A 425 10.80 46.13 -31.00
C ALA A 425 9.80 47.31 -31.01
N ALA A 426 9.31 47.61 -32.21
CA ALA A 426 8.20 48.54 -32.42
C ALA A 426 6.85 47.79 -32.40
N TYR A 427 5.81 48.48 -31.91
CA TYR A 427 4.48 47.94 -31.77
C TYR A 427 3.50 48.78 -32.59
N GLU A 428 2.84 48.16 -33.58
CA GLU A 428 1.81 48.79 -34.39
C GLU A 428 0.53 49.00 -33.57
N ILE A 429 -0.11 50.16 -33.76
CA ILE A 429 -1.40 50.48 -33.16
C ILE A 429 -2.45 50.58 -34.25
N LYS A 430 -3.58 49.89 -34.05
CA LYS A 430 -4.76 49.98 -34.90
C LYS A 430 -5.89 50.64 -34.14
N THR A 431 -6.72 51.39 -34.87
CA THR A 431 -7.92 52.03 -34.35
C THR A 431 -9.15 51.29 -34.85
N LEU A 432 -10.07 50.97 -33.94
CA LEU A 432 -11.34 50.31 -34.22
C LEU A 432 -12.50 51.20 -33.75
N ALA A 433 -13.47 51.48 -34.62
CA ALA A 433 -14.72 52.12 -34.24
C ALA A 433 -15.70 51.08 -33.68
N LEU A 434 -16.25 51.34 -32.51
CA LEU A 434 -17.19 50.48 -31.80
C LEU A 434 -18.60 51.07 -31.83
N ASP A 435 -19.57 50.18 -31.95
CA ASP A 435 -20.99 50.50 -31.87
C ASP A 435 -21.52 50.16 -30.46
N PRO A 436 -22.62 50.79 -30.00
CA PRO A 436 -23.30 50.35 -28.79
C PRO A 436 -23.62 48.86 -28.85
N ASP A 437 -23.57 48.21 -27.70
CA ASP A 437 -23.78 46.76 -27.53
C ASP A 437 -22.72 45.85 -28.16
N ASP A 438 -21.66 46.39 -28.76
CA ASP A 438 -20.50 45.60 -29.12
C ASP A 438 -19.90 44.91 -27.89
N LEU A 439 -19.52 43.65 -28.05
CA LEU A 439 -18.79 42.88 -27.05
C LEU A 439 -17.35 42.65 -27.50
N LEU A 440 -16.41 43.03 -26.64
CA LEU A 440 -14.99 42.75 -26.81
C LEU A 440 -14.53 41.74 -25.75
N LEU A 441 -13.77 40.73 -26.17
CA LEU A 441 -13.16 39.74 -25.30
C LEU A 441 -11.64 39.79 -25.48
N PHE A 442 -10.95 40.22 -24.43
CA PHE A 442 -9.51 40.02 -24.25
C PHE A 442 -9.31 38.73 -23.44
N TYR A 443 -8.36 37.90 -23.83
CA TYR A 443 -8.19 36.58 -23.24
C TYR A 443 -6.74 36.11 -23.37
N THR A 444 -6.27 35.36 -22.38
CA THR A 444 -5.00 34.63 -22.43
C THR A 444 -5.16 33.30 -23.16
N ASP A 445 -4.05 32.70 -23.58
CA ASP A 445 -4.03 31.50 -24.41
C ASP A 445 -4.70 30.28 -23.75
N GLY A 446 -4.69 30.18 -22.41
CA GLY A 446 -5.42 29.15 -21.66
C GLY A 446 -6.92 29.03 -21.99
N LEU A 447 -7.55 30.08 -22.54
CA LEU A 447 -8.93 30.02 -23.02
C LEU A 447 -9.09 29.16 -24.29
N VAL A 448 -8.10 29.22 -25.19
CA VAL A 448 -8.21 28.67 -26.56
C VAL A 448 -7.28 27.49 -26.83
N GLU A 449 -6.16 27.41 -26.12
CA GLU A 449 -5.13 26.38 -26.25
C GLU A 449 -5.39 25.21 -25.29
N ARG A 450 -5.09 24.00 -25.77
CA ARG A 450 -5.10 22.76 -24.98
C ARG A 450 -3.95 21.88 -25.46
N ARG A 451 -3.22 21.23 -24.54
CA ARG A 451 -2.18 20.26 -24.92
C ARG A 451 -2.77 19.04 -25.63
N SER A 452 -4.02 18.69 -25.31
CA SER A 452 -4.76 17.61 -25.95
C SER A 452 -6.22 18.00 -26.18
N GLY A 453 -6.70 17.85 -27.42
CA GLY A 453 -8.10 18.07 -27.79
C GLY A 453 -8.28 18.99 -28.99
N PRO A 454 -9.53 19.18 -29.46
CA PRO A 454 -9.82 20.11 -30.53
C PRO A 454 -9.60 21.57 -30.07
N PRO A 455 -9.20 22.47 -30.98
CA PRO A 455 -9.03 23.89 -30.66
C PRO A 455 -10.35 24.49 -30.14
N LEU A 456 -10.27 25.33 -29.10
CA LEU A 456 -11.47 25.87 -28.46
C LEU A 456 -11.96 27.17 -29.10
N LEU A 457 -11.13 27.87 -29.87
CA LEU A 457 -11.48 29.17 -30.46
C LEU A 457 -12.84 29.18 -31.22
N PRO A 458 -13.19 28.18 -32.07
CA PRO A 458 -14.51 28.17 -32.71
C PRO A 458 -15.68 28.10 -31.73
N ARG A 459 -15.49 27.42 -30.59
CA ARG A 459 -16.51 27.34 -29.53
C ARG A 459 -16.64 28.64 -28.78
N VAL A 460 -15.51 29.31 -28.49
CA VAL A 460 -15.48 30.64 -27.87
C VAL A 460 -16.21 31.65 -28.76
N LEU A 461 -15.93 31.65 -30.07
CA LEU A 461 -16.62 32.52 -31.04
C LEU A 461 -18.14 32.23 -31.08
N GLY A 462 -18.54 30.97 -31.11
CA GLY A 462 -19.96 30.60 -31.11
C GLY A 462 -20.70 31.05 -29.85
N ALA A 463 -20.05 30.94 -28.68
CA ALA A 463 -20.63 31.38 -27.42
C ALA A 463 -20.67 32.91 -27.28
N LEU A 464 -19.61 33.61 -27.72
CA LEU A 464 -19.58 35.08 -27.72
C LEU A 464 -20.64 35.66 -28.69
N ALA A 465 -20.84 35.03 -29.84
CA ALA A 465 -21.88 35.41 -30.80
C ALA A 465 -23.31 35.23 -30.23
N ALA A 466 -23.51 34.24 -29.36
CA ALA A 466 -24.79 33.95 -28.72
C ALA A 466 -25.06 34.79 -27.47
N ALA A 467 -24.05 35.44 -26.90
CA ALA A 467 -24.16 36.29 -25.72
C ALA A 467 -24.76 37.66 -26.08
N THR A 468 -26.03 37.70 -26.51
CA THR A 468 -26.66 38.94 -27.02
C THR A 468 -27.05 39.94 -25.92
N ASP A 469 -27.21 39.52 -24.66
CA ASP A 469 -27.72 40.41 -23.60
C ASP A 469 -27.02 40.34 -22.24
N ALA A 470 -26.18 39.32 -21.98
CA ALA A 470 -25.66 39.06 -20.64
C ALA A 470 -24.14 38.81 -20.63
N LEU A 471 -23.37 39.79 -20.11
CA LEU A 471 -21.95 39.61 -19.75
C LEU A 471 -21.68 38.33 -18.94
N PRO A 472 -22.53 37.93 -17.96
CA PRO A 472 -22.36 36.68 -17.22
C PRO A 472 -22.54 35.39 -18.04
N ALA A 473 -23.08 35.44 -19.26
CA ALA A 473 -23.13 34.26 -20.12
C ALA A 473 -21.74 33.89 -20.69
N VAL A 474 -20.82 34.87 -20.72
CA VAL A 474 -19.45 34.71 -21.25
C VAL A 474 -18.54 33.98 -20.26
N THR A 475 -18.78 34.08 -18.94
CA THR A 475 -18.01 33.31 -17.94
C THR A 475 -18.23 31.80 -18.06
N ALA A 476 -19.34 31.34 -18.63
CA ALA A 476 -19.55 29.91 -18.90
C ALA A 476 -18.60 29.34 -19.99
N ILE A 477 -17.94 30.22 -20.74
CA ILE A 477 -16.91 29.87 -21.73
C ILE A 477 -15.59 29.56 -21.05
N ASN A 478 -15.30 30.21 -19.92
CA ASN A 478 -14.07 30.05 -19.17
C ASN A 478 -14.16 28.81 -18.28
N ARG A 479 -13.56 27.70 -18.74
CA ARG A 479 -13.47 26.47 -17.95
C ARG A 479 -12.03 26.29 -17.51
N PRO A 480 -11.78 25.84 -16.26
CA PRO A 480 -10.44 25.54 -15.80
C PRO A 480 -9.70 24.67 -16.82
N SER A 481 -8.52 25.12 -17.22
CA SER A 481 -7.59 24.32 -17.98
C SER A 481 -6.66 23.61 -16.98
N PRO A 482 -6.37 22.31 -17.19
CA PRO A 482 -5.34 21.64 -16.40
C PRO A 482 -3.93 22.13 -16.77
N ASP A 483 -3.79 22.78 -17.93
CA ASP A 483 -2.51 23.07 -18.56
C ASP A 483 -1.97 24.47 -18.29
N ASP A 484 -2.86 25.47 -18.11
CA ASP A 484 -2.49 26.88 -17.93
C ASP A 484 -3.58 27.68 -17.24
N ASP A 485 -3.23 28.85 -16.71
CA ASP A 485 -4.20 29.80 -16.18
C ASP A 485 -5.04 30.41 -17.30
N THR A 486 -6.20 30.96 -16.95
CA THR A 486 -7.05 31.64 -17.94
C THR A 486 -7.59 32.93 -17.38
N CYS A 487 -7.17 34.04 -17.96
CA CYS A 487 -7.68 35.36 -17.68
C CYS A 487 -8.49 35.88 -18.86
N THR A 488 -9.70 36.38 -18.58
CA THR A 488 -10.55 37.03 -19.57
C THR A 488 -11.05 38.38 -19.07
N VAL A 489 -11.06 39.36 -19.97
CA VAL A 489 -11.68 40.67 -19.75
C VAL A 489 -12.72 40.87 -20.84
N THR A 490 -13.99 40.78 -20.46
CA THR A 490 -15.13 40.99 -21.35
C THR A 490 -15.67 42.40 -21.16
N VAL A 491 -15.89 43.10 -22.26
CA VAL A 491 -16.28 44.51 -22.28
C VAL A 491 -17.51 44.66 -23.14
N ARG A 492 -18.56 45.30 -22.61
CA ARG A 492 -19.72 45.75 -23.38
C ARG A 492 -19.67 47.26 -23.56
N VAL A 493 -19.83 47.73 -24.78
CA VAL A 493 -19.92 49.16 -25.11
C VAL A 493 -21.34 49.66 -24.84
N LEU A 494 -21.47 50.80 -24.15
CA LEU A 494 -22.75 51.37 -23.71
C LEU A 494 -23.32 52.43 -24.67
#